data_AF-A0A1G5L3Z9-F1
#
_entry.id   AF-A0A1G5L3Z9-F1
#
_cell.length_a   1.000
_cell.length_b   1.000
_cell.length_c   1.000
_cell.angle_alpha   90.00
_cell.angle_beta   90.00
_cell.angle_gamma   90.00
#
_symmetry.space_group_name_H-M   'P 1'
#
loop_
_entity.id
_entity.type
_entity.pdbx_description
1 polymer ?
#
loop_
_entity_poly.entity_id
_entity_poly.type
_entity_poly.pdbx_seq_one_letter_code
_entity_poly.pdbx_strand_id
1 'polypeptide(L)'
;MIADWLWLGEVPSRERLSRLRDAWYADETGLWEYDTPEVEGDWAWPRGPNSSFFAVYEFRDTCGSFKAHFWAGHRWESVRDHADPLVRAGLDALLLGLIWNGPDGEAQHTDPGFFCDDPSVFYGLLLARSPDSVRELAATWEQVRPRLGELRGAFTEHAAEPGAWVGRFDEFADLLEDWGRVLTEADRRGWGVVGLSE
;
A
#
# COMPACT_ATOMS: atom_id res chain seq x y z
N MET A 1 -2.98 2.87 4.61
CA MET A 1 -4.24 3.58 4.91
C MET A 1 -4.70 4.37 3.70
N ILE A 2 -5.96 4.80 3.68
CA ILE A 2 -6.50 5.71 2.67
C ILE A 2 -6.93 7.01 3.35
N ALA A 3 -6.78 8.14 2.66
CA ALA A 3 -7.09 9.45 3.22
C ALA A 3 -7.70 10.40 2.18
N ASP A 4 -8.58 11.28 2.65
CA ASP A 4 -9.16 12.35 1.84
C ASP A 4 -8.09 13.41 1.55
N TRP A 5 -7.71 13.49 0.28
CA TRP A 5 -6.71 14.45 -0.21
C TRP A 5 -7.17 15.90 -0.10
N LEU A 6 -8.48 16.17 -0.18
CA LEU A 6 -9.02 17.52 -0.01
C LEU A 6 -8.86 17.98 1.44
N TRP A 7 -9.24 17.12 2.38
CA TRP A 7 -9.08 17.37 3.82
C TRP A 7 -7.61 17.59 4.21
N LEU A 8 -6.69 16.78 3.70
CA LEU A 8 -5.25 17.01 3.89
C LEU A 8 -4.79 18.30 3.19
N GLY A 9 -5.36 18.63 2.04
CA GLY A 9 -5.06 19.82 1.26
C GLY A 9 -5.36 21.15 1.96
N GLU A 10 -6.24 21.14 2.97
CA GLU A 10 -6.65 22.34 3.74
C GLU A 10 -5.51 22.95 4.57
N VAL A 11 -4.45 22.19 4.87
CA VAL A 11 -3.26 22.67 5.58
C VAL A 11 -2.03 22.74 4.67
N PRO A 12 -1.03 23.58 5.00
CA PRO A 12 0.23 23.64 4.26
C PRO A 12 0.90 22.27 4.14
N SER A 13 1.63 22.04 3.04
CA SER A 13 2.25 20.73 2.73
C SER A 13 3.13 20.16 3.85
N ARG A 14 3.76 21.03 4.66
CA ARG A 14 4.56 20.64 5.83
C ARG A 14 3.73 20.13 7.01
N GLU A 15 2.46 20.48 7.10
CA GLU A 15 1.56 20.12 8.21
C GLU A 15 0.68 18.91 7.90
N ARG A 16 0.55 18.51 6.63
CA ARG A 16 -0.36 17.43 6.19
C ARG A 16 -0.08 16.09 6.85
N LEU A 17 1.20 15.72 6.95
CA LEU A 17 1.59 14.46 7.57
C LEU A 17 1.33 14.46 9.08
N SER A 18 1.62 15.58 9.77
CA SER A 18 1.29 15.75 11.19
C SER A 18 -0.22 15.64 11.39
N ARG A 19 -1.02 16.39 10.61
CA ARG A 19 -2.49 16.34 10.67
C ARG A 19 -3.04 14.92 10.53
N LEU A 20 -2.50 14.13 9.59
CA LEU A 20 -2.90 12.74 9.42
C LEU A 20 -2.53 11.89 10.64
N ARG A 21 -1.31 12.03 11.16
CA ARG A 21 -0.84 11.30 12.34
C ARG A 21 -1.62 11.67 13.60
N ASP A 22 -1.82 12.96 13.83
CA ASP A 22 -2.57 13.48 14.97
C ASP A 22 -4.01 12.93 14.94
N ALA A 23 -4.64 12.88 13.76
CA ALA A 23 -5.95 12.25 13.60
C ALA A 23 -5.90 10.73 13.78
N TRP A 24 -4.84 10.06 13.31
CA TRP A 24 -4.67 8.61 13.43
C TRP A 24 -4.50 8.15 14.89
N TYR A 25 -3.79 8.91 15.72
CA TYR A 25 -3.55 8.60 17.13
C TYR A 25 -4.53 9.26 18.10
N ALA A 26 -5.51 10.04 17.61
CA ALA A 26 -6.50 10.67 18.47
C ALA A 26 -7.38 9.61 19.16
N ASP A 27 -7.50 9.70 20.49
CA ASP A 27 -8.28 8.77 21.33
C ASP A 27 -9.74 8.66 20.84
N GLU A 28 -10.30 9.77 20.35
CA GLU A 28 -11.67 9.84 19.85
C GLU A 28 -11.93 8.92 18.65
N THR A 29 -10.88 8.51 17.93
CA THR A 29 -11.01 7.56 16.82
C THR A 29 -11.33 6.15 17.26
N GLY A 30 -10.95 5.75 18.47
CA GLY A 30 -11.08 4.38 18.95
C GLY A 30 -10.23 3.34 18.22
N LEU A 31 -9.31 3.75 17.33
CA LEU A 31 -8.48 2.81 16.59
C LEU A 31 -7.49 2.04 17.49
N TRP A 32 -7.14 2.63 18.63
CA TRP A 32 -6.11 2.13 19.55
C TRP A 32 -6.64 1.81 20.95
N GLU A 33 -7.96 1.65 21.10
CA GLU A 33 -8.50 1.17 22.38
C GLU A 33 -8.08 -0.29 22.62
N TYR A 34 -7.78 -0.61 23.88
CA TYR A 34 -7.32 -1.95 24.27
C TYR A 34 -8.30 -3.07 23.90
N ASP A 35 -9.59 -2.76 23.84
CA ASP A 35 -10.65 -3.72 23.51
C ASP A 35 -11.04 -3.69 22.02
N THR A 36 -10.35 -2.91 21.18
CA THR A 36 -10.61 -2.89 19.73
C THR A 36 -10.15 -4.22 19.13
N PRO A 37 -11.05 -4.99 18.49
CA PRO A 37 -10.66 -6.23 17.84
C PRO A 37 -9.62 -5.97 16.76
N GLU A 38 -8.56 -6.78 16.72
CA GLU A 38 -7.67 -6.84 15.56
C GLU A 38 -8.49 -7.28 14.34
N VAL A 39 -8.68 -6.36 13.39
CA VAL A 39 -9.25 -6.67 12.09
C VAL A 39 -8.09 -7.00 11.17
N GLU A 40 -8.12 -8.14 10.50
CA GLU A 40 -7.07 -8.57 9.59
C GLU A 40 -7.67 -8.83 8.21
N GLY A 41 -7.06 -8.27 7.17
CA GLY A 41 -7.62 -8.31 5.81
C GLY A 41 -8.90 -7.48 5.66
N ASP A 42 -9.07 -6.45 6.50
CA ASP A 42 -10.23 -5.58 6.49
C ASP A 42 -9.90 -4.16 6.97
N TRP A 43 -10.90 -3.28 6.86
CA TRP A 43 -10.82 -1.87 7.21
C TRP A 43 -11.14 -1.60 8.67
N ALA A 44 -10.27 -0.85 9.33
CA ALA A 44 -10.57 -0.13 10.56
C ALA A 44 -10.97 1.32 10.22
N TRP A 45 -12.24 1.65 10.47
CA TRP A 45 -12.76 3.00 10.30
C TRP A 45 -12.71 3.74 11.64
N PRO A 46 -12.12 4.95 11.71
CA PRO A 46 -12.13 5.75 12.93
C PRO A 46 -13.56 6.15 13.30
N ARG A 47 -13.85 6.26 14.59
CA ARG A 47 -15.15 6.76 15.09
C ARG A 47 -15.31 8.25 14.86
N GLY A 48 -16.57 8.71 14.88
CA GLY A 48 -16.90 10.13 14.79
C GLY A 48 -16.57 10.76 13.43
N PRO A 49 -16.26 12.07 13.38
CA PRO A 49 -16.07 12.80 12.12
C PRO A 49 -14.86 12.30 11.32
N ASN A 50 -13.87 11.70 11.99
CA ASN A 50 -12.66 11.19 11.34
C ASN A 50 -12.95 10.04 10.36
N SER A 51 -14.08 9.32 10.51
CA SER A 51 -14.55 8.29 9.55
C SER A 51 -14.72 8.82 8.12
N SER A 52 -14.88 10.13 7.98
CA SER A 52 -15.05 10.81 6.70
C SER A 52 -13.71 11.28 6.09
N PHE A 53 -12.59 11.10 6.79
CA PHE A 53 -11.29 11.65 6.37
C PHE A 53 -10.23 10.60 6.13
N PHE A 54 -10.28 9.45 6.81
CA PHE A 54 -9.32 8.37 6.57
C PHE A 54 -9.85 7.01 7.05
N ALA A 55 -9.19 5.94 6.59
CA ALA A 55 -9.36 4.59 7.11
C ALA A 55 -8.07 3.79 7.02
N VAL A 56 -7.88 2.88 7.98
CA VAL A 56 -6.71 2.00 8.05
C VAL A 56 -7.12 0.64 7.51
N TYR A 57 -6.23 0.03 6.71
CA TYR A 57 -6.39 -1.35 6.27
C TYR A 57 -5.27 -2.16 6.90
N GLU A 58 -5.63 -3.25 7.55
CA GLU A 58 -4.66 -4.18 8.12
C GLU A 58 -4.43 -5.33 7.12
N PHE A 59 -3.19 -5.47 6.67
CA PHE A 59 -2.82 -6.48 5.68
C PHE A 59 -2.65 -7.84 6.35
N ARG A 60 -3.17 -8.89 5.69
CA ARG A 60 -3.11 -10.27 6.19
C ARG A 60 -1.68 -10.75 6.38
N ASP A 61 -1.45 -11.45 7.48
CA ASP A 61 -0.19 -12.06 7.90
C ASP A 61 0.98 -11.07 7.98
N THR A 62 0.71 -9.76 8.15
CA THR A 62 1.76 -8.72 8.23
C THR A 62 2.01 -8.18 9.63
N CYS A 63 1.03 -8.30 10.54
CA CYS A 63 1.06 -7.71 11.88
C CYS A 63 1.48 -6.23 11.86
N GLY A 64 0.91 -5.44 10.95
CA GLY A 64 1.24 -4.04 10.72
C GLY A 64 2.63 -3.77 10.14
N SER A 65 3.43 -4.81 9.83
CA SER A 65 4.81 -4.64 9.40
C SER A 65 4.93 -4.34 7.91
N PHE A 66 5.63 -3.25 7.57
CA PHE A 66 6.00 -2.98 6.19
C PHE A 66 7.05 -3.96 5.61
N LYS A 67 7.66 -4.83 6.42
CA LYS A 67 8.66 -5.80 5.94
C LYS A 67 8.08 -6.77 4.91
N ALA A 68 6.82 -7.19 5.06
CA ALA A 68 6.16 -8.05 4.08
C ALA A 68 6.14 -7.41 2.67
N HIS A 69 5.88 -6.11 2.62
CA HIS A 69 5.80 -5.30 1.41
C HIS A 69 7.17 -5.21 0.71
N PHE A 70 8.21 -4.92 1.48
CA PHE A 70 9.58 -4.91 0.98
C PHE A 70 9.99 -6.27 0.41
N TRP A 71 9.70 -7.36 1.13
CA TRP A 71 10.02 -8.71 0.67
C TRP A 71 9.22 -9.11 -0.56
N ALA A 72 7.95 -8.73 -0.68
CA ALA A 72 7.17 -8.93 -1.90
C ALA A 72 7.83 -8.26 -3.12
N GLY A 73 8.39 -7.06 -2.97
CA GLY A 73 9.19 -6.42 -4.02
C GLY A 73 10.42 -7.25 -4.42
N HIS A 74 11.14 -7.82 -3.46
CA HIS A 74 12.27 -8.73 -3.72
C HIS A 74 11.86 -10.03 -4.43
N ARG A 75 10.73 -10.62 -4.03
CA ARG A 75 10.19 -11.81 -4.69
C ARG A 75 9.79 -11.48 -6.12
N TRP A 76 9.20 -10.31 -6.35
CA TRP A 76 8.90 -9.83 -7.69
C TRP A 76 10.16 -9.70 -8.55
N GLU A 77 11.22 -9.08 -8.03
CA GLU A 77 12.51 -8.96 -8.76
C GLU A 77 13.05 -10.34 -9.18
N SER A 78 12.89 -11.35 -8.33
CA SER A 78 13.39 -12.70 -8.60
C SER A 78 12.58 -13.45 -9.67
N VAL A 79 11.31 -13.10 -9.86
CA VAL A 79 10.40 -13.81 -10.80
C VAL A 79 10.09 -13.02 -12.08
N ARG A 80 10.30 -11.69 -12.11
CA ARG A 80 9.84 -10.80 -13.20
C ARG A 80 10.34 -11.18 -14.59
N ASP A 81 11.58 -11.68 -14.70
CA ASP A 81 12.15 -12.09 -15.99
C ASP A 81 11.61 -13.43 -16.51
N HIS A 82 10.85 -14.14 -15.68
CA HIS A 82 10.20 -15.41 -15.97
C HIS A 82 8.69 -15.29 -16.14
N ALA A 83 8.12 -14.09 -15.92
CA ALA A 83 6.71 -13.81 -16.09
C ALA A 83 6.35 -13.59 -17.57
N ASP A 84 5.11 -13.91 -17.94
CA ASP A 84 4.55 -13.50 -19.24
C ASP A 84 4.69 -11.98 -19.41
N PRO A 85 5.11 -11.46 -20.59
CA PRO A 85 5.41 -10.04 -20.77
C PRO A 85 4.28 -9.09 -20.39
N LEU A 86 3.02 -9.48 -20.59
CA LEU A 86 1.87 -8.66 -20.24
C LEU A 86 1.61 -8.66 -18.73
N VAL A 87 1.77 -9.81 -18.07
CA VAL A 87 1.69 -9.89 -16.59
C VAL A 87 2.82 -9.10 -15.96
N ARG A 88 4.03 -9.22 -16.51
CA ARG A 88 5.20 -8.46 -16.10
C ARG A 88 4.96 -6.97 -16.21
N ALA A 89 4.53 -6.46 -17.36
CA ALA A 89 4.30 -5.03 -17.53
C ALA A 89 3.27 -4.47 -16.53
N GLY A 90 2.18 -5.21 -16.29
CA GLY A 90 1.15 -4.83 -15.32
C GLY A 90 1.67 -4.83 -13.88
N LEU A 91 2.38 -5.89 -13.45
CA LEU A 91 2.95 -5.95 -12.11
C LEU A 91 4.12 -5.00 -11.90
N ASP A 92 4.94 -4.75 -12.92
CA ASP A 92 5.99 -3.74 -12.86
C ASP A 92 5.36 -2.37 -12.57
N ALA A 93 4.33 -1.97 -13.31
CA ALA A 93 3.63 -0.71 -13.08
C ALA A 93 2.96 -0.64 -11.69
N LEU A 94 2.24 -1.70 -11.30
CA LEU A 94 1.54 -1.76 -10.03
C LEU A 94 2.51 -1.68 -8.83
N LEU A 95 3.55 -2.51 -8.83
CA LEU A 95 4.46 -2.64 -7.70
C LEU A 95 5.44 -1.47 -7.62
N LEU A 96 5.87 -0.91 -8.75
CA LEU A 96 6.65 0.35 -8.76
C LEU A 96 5.84 1.50 -8.12
N GLY A 97 4.53 1.49 -8.35
CA GLY A 97 3.57 2.37 -7.70
C GLY A 97 3.50 2.20 -6.18
N LEU A 98 3.82 1.04 -5.62
CA LEU A 98 3.48 0.71 -4.24
C LEU A 98 4.70 0.42 -3.35
N ILE A 99 5.51 -0.56 -3.73
CA ILE A 99 6.42 -1.26 -2.79
C ILE A 99 7.74 -1.75 -3.41
N TRP A 100 7.87 -1.73 -4.75
CA TRP A 100 9.05 -2.23 -5.45
C TRP A 100 9.94 -1.08 -5.93
N ASN A 101 11.20 -1.10 -5.53
CA ASN A 101 12.19 -0.05 -5.84
C ASN A 101 12.57 0.03 -7.34
N GLY A 102 12.01 -0.84 -8.18
CA GLY A 102 12.34 -0.93 -9.59
C GLY A 102 13.71 -1.56 -9.85
N PRO A 103 14.06 -1.79 -11.12
CA PRO A 103 15.31 -2.45 -11.50
C PRO A 103 16.57 -1.64 -11.12
N ASP A 104 16.45 -0.31 -11.08
CA ASP A 104 17.56 0.59 -10.74
C ASP A 104 17.61 0.91 -9.23
N GLY A 105 16.61 0.50 -8.45
CA GLY A 105 16.55 0.72 -7.00
C GLY A 105 16.12 2.12 -6.55
N GLU A 106 15.65 2.97 -7.47
CA GLU A 106 15.41 4.41 -7.25
C GLU A 106 13.91 4.80 -7.39
N ALA A 107 12.98 3.85 -7.26
CA ALA A 107 11.56 4.17 -7.44
C ALA A 107 11.04 5.16 -6.39
N GLN A 108 10.30 6.17 -6.87
CA GLN A 108 9.62 7.11 -6.00
C GLN A 108 8.21 6.59 -5.66
N HIS A 109 8.00 6.20 -4.41
CA HIS A 109 6.71 5.72 -3.89
C HIS A 109 5.74 6.83 -3.47
N THR A 110 6.17 8.08 -3.59
CA THR A 110 5.41 9.26 -3.20
C THR A 110 5.23 10.18 -4.40
N ASP A 111 3.98 10.53 -4.69
CA ASP A 111 3.69 11.52 -5.72
C ASP A 111 4.24 12.89 -5.30
N PRO A 112 4.93 13.61 -6.20
CA PRO A 112 5.60 14.86 -5.86
C PRO A 112 4.60 15.98 -5.55
N GLY A 113 5.00 16.91 -4.68
CA GLY A 113 4.34 18.20 -4.51
C GLY A 113 3.08 18.22 -3.63
N PHE A 114 2.61 17.07 -3.13
CA PHE A 114 1.51 17.04 -2.17
C PHE A 114 1.99 17.09 -0.72
N PHE A 115 2.79 16.12 -0.30
CA PHE A 115 3.60 16.28 0.91
C PHE A 115 4.80 17.17 0.58
N CYS A 116 5.41 17.79 1.58
CA CYS A 116 6.64 18.54 1.34
C CYS A 116 7.80 17.56 1.03
N ASP A 117 8.92 18.05 0.49
CA ASP A 117 10.05 17.19 0.08
C ASP A 117 11.24 17.22 1.06
N ASP A 118 11.18 18.07 2.09
CA ASP A 118 12.17 18.19 3.18
C ASP A 118 12.25 16.94 4.09
N PRO A 119 13.30 16.10 4.00
CA PRO A 119 13.38 14.83 4.73
C PRO A 119 13.18 14.92 6.25
N SER A 120 13.40 16.09 6.87
CA SER A 120 13.14 16.32 8.30
C SER A 120 11.65 16.33 8.68
N VAL A 121 10.76 16.50 7.71
CA VAL A 121 9.30 16.59 7.89
C VAL A 121 8.58 15.29 7.44
N PHE A 122 9.18 14.47 6.58
CA PHE A 122 8.58 13.23 6.03
C PHE A 122 9.00 11.94 6.75
N TYR A 123 9.60 12.02 7.94
CA TYR A 123 10.04 10.83 8.68
C TYR A 123 8.88 9.84 8.85
N GLY A 124 9.11 8.58 8.44
CA GLY A 124 8.14 7.49 8.50
C GLY A 124 7.04 7.53 7.42
N LEU A 125 7.14 8.38 6.39
CA LEU A 125 6.30 8.25 5.19
C LEU A 125 6.92 7.19 4.26
N LEU A 126 6.20 6.08 4.06
CA LEU A 126 6.65 4.94 3.26
C LEU A 126 6.18 5.02 1.80
N LEU A 127 4.93 5.48 1.59
CA LEU A 127 4.38 5.77 0.27
C LEU A 127 3.25 6.80 0.38
N ALA A 128 3.01 7.53 -0.71
CA ALA A 128 1.85 8.41 -0.83
C ALA A 128 1.41 8.53 -2.30
N ARG A 129 0.20 8.05 -2.61
CA ARG A 129 -0.40 8.14 -3.94
C ARG A 129 -1.63 9.01 -3.92
N SER A 130 -1.65 9.98 -4.82
CA SER A 130 -2.77 10.87 -5.08
C SER A 130 -3.98 10.09 -5.62
N PRO A 131 -5.20 10.67 -5.54
CA PRO A 131 -6.38 10.04 -6.11
C PRO A 131 -6.25 9.68 -7.59
N ASP A 132 -5.54 10.49 -8.38
CA ASP A 132 -5.33 10.19 -9.80
C ASP A 132 -4.38 9.00 -10.00
N SER A 133 -3.27 8.94 -9.26
CA SER A 133 -2.37 7.78 -9.31
C SER A 133 -3.02 6.51 -8.75
N VAL A 134 -3.85 6.63 -7.72
CA VAL A 134 -4.66 5.52 -7.20
C VAL A 134 -5.60 4.98 -8.27
N ARG A 135 -6.28 5.85 -9.03
CA ARG A 135 -7.16 5.43 -10.14
C ARG A 135 -6.39 4.64 -11.21
N GLU A 136 -5.20 5.09 -11.57
CA GLU A 136 -4.33 4.40 -12.54
C GLU A 136 -3.88 3.03 -12.01
N LEU A 137 -3.48 2.96 -10.73
CA LEU A 137 -3.08 1.71 -10.09
C LEU A 137 -4.25 0.74 -9.91
N ALA A 138 -5.44 1.23 -9.57
CA ALA A 138 -6.66 0.42 -9.48
C ALA A 138 -7.04 -0.17 -10.84
N ALA A 139 -6.97 0.63 -11.92
CA ALA A 139 -7.19 0.14 -13.28
C ALA A 139 -6.15 -0.90 -13.69
N THR A 140 -4.88 -0.71 -13.31
CA THR A 140 -3.80 -1.67 -13.55
C THR A 140 -4.04 -2.98 -12.80
N TRP A 141 -4.48 -2.89 -11.54
CA TRP A 141 -4.83 -4.04 -10.72
C TRP A 141 -5.94 -4.89 -11.36
N GLU A 142 -7.03 -4.26 -11.80
CA GLU A 142 -8.15 -4.97 -12.44
C GLU A 142 -7.74 -5.71 -13.73
N GLN A 143 -6.73 -5.20 -14.45
CA GLN A 143 -6.19 -5.86 -15.64
C GLN A 143 -5.31 -7.06 -15.31
N VAL A 144 -4.49 -6.97 -14.25
CA VAL A 144 -3.49 -8.00 -13.92
C VAL A 144 -4.03 -9.10 -13.00
N ARG A 145 -4.98 -8.78 -12.12
CA ARG A 145 -5.54 -9.69 -11.12
C ARG A 145 -5.99 -11.04 -11.70
N PRO A 146 -6.75 -11.12 -12.81
CA PRO A 146 -7.20 -12.41 -13.36
C PRO A 146 -6.07 -13.33 -13.81
N ARG A 147 -4.88 -12.76 -14.03
CA ARG A 147 -3.70 -13.45 -14.56
C ARG A 147 -2.66 -13.75 -13.49
N LEU A 148 -2.87 -13.32 -12.25
CA LEU A 148 -1.90 -13.49 -11.17
C LEU A 148 -1.52 -14.97 -10.96
N GLY A 149 -2.48 -15.87 -11.10
CA GLY A 149 -2.27 -17.33 -10.98
C GLY A 149 -1.29 -17.92 -12.00
N GLU A 150 -1.07 -17.25 -13.15
CA GLU A 150 -0.09 -17.67 -14.17
C GLU A 150 1.34 -17.66 -13.61
N LEU A 151 1.62 -16.83 -12.59
CA LEU A 151 2.95 -16.73 -11.98
C LEU A 151 3.29 -17.86 -11.03
N ARG A 152 2.33 -18.69 -10.62
CA ARG A 152 2.54 -19.69 -9.57
C ARG A 152 3.73 -20.61 -9.87
N GLY A 153 3.87 -21.06 -11.11
CA GLY A 153 4.98 -21.91 -11.54
C GLY A 153 6.33 -21.20 -11.41
N ALA A 154 6.47 -20.04 -12.05
CA ALA A 154 7.69 -19.24 -12.01
C ALA A 154 8.06 -18.80 -10.58
N PHE A 155 7.08 -18.42 -9.77
CA PHE A 155 7.32 -18.03 -8.38
C PHE A 155 7.86 -19.21 -7.56
N THR A 156 7.28 -20.40 -7.72
CA THR A 156 7.72 -21.61 -7.02
C THR A 156 9.15 -21.99 -7.38
N GLU A 157 9.54 -21.77 -8.64
CA GLU A 157 10.88 -22.11 -9.12
C GLU A 157 11.94 -21.07 -8.73
N HIS A 158 11.61 -19.77 -8.80
CA HIS A 158 12.61 -18.71 -8.76
C HIS A 158 12.58 -17.83 -7.50
N ALA A 159 11.46 -17.78 -6.78
CA ALA A 159 11.28 -16.86 -5.66
C ALA A 159 10.92 -17.54 -4.33
N ALA A 160 10.41 -18.77 -4.36
CA ALA A 160 9.92 -19.45 -3.18
C ALA A 160 11.02 -19.72 -2.15
N GLU A 161 10.74 -19.34 -0.91
CA GLU A 161 11.64 -19.51 0.24
C GLU A 161 10.80 -19.79 1.49
N PRO A 162 10.44 -21.06 1.74
CA PRO A 162 9.55 -21.41 2.84
C PRO A 162 10.08 -20.94 4.20
N GLY A 163 9.22 -20.26 4.97
CA GLY A 163 9.57 -19.70 6.28
C GLY A 163 10.18 -18.30 6.26
N ALA A 164 10.47 -17.75 5.07
CA ALA A 164 10.79 -16.34 4.89
C ALA A 164 9.51 -15.51 4.71
N TRP A 165 9.64 -14.19 4.84
CA TRP A 165 8.56 -13.25 4.52
C TRP A 165 8.16 -13.38 3.06
N VAL A 166 6.85 -13.53 2.83
CA VAL A 166 6.28 -13.70 1.48
C VAL A 166 7.02 -14.82 0.74
N GLY A 167 7.26 -15.93 1.43
CA GLY A 167 8.06 -17.06 0.98
C GLY A 167 7.30 -18.01 0.06
N ARG A 168 5.97 -17.91 0.04
CA ARG A 168 5.10 -18.71 -0.84
C ARG A 168 4.31 -17.81 -1.80
N PHE A 169 3.95 -18.38 -2.95
CA PHE A 169 3.13 -17.66 -3.93
C PHE A 169 1.78 -17.22 -3.34
N ASP A 170 1.16 -18.02 -2.48
CA ASP A 170 -0.14 -17.64 -1.88
C ASP A 170 0.00 -16.40 -0.99
N GLU A 171 1.10 -16.29 -0.22
CA GLU A 171 1.38 -15.11 0.62
C GLU A 171 1.60 -13.86 -0.25
N PHE A 172 2.29 -14.02 -1.38
CA PHE A 172 2.47 -12.94 -2.35
C PHE A 172 1.13 -12.52 -2.96
N ALA A 173 0.33 -13.49 -3.41
CA ALA A 173 -0.95 -13.24 -4.03
C ALA A 173 -1.95 -12.61 -3.05
N ASP A 174 -1.97 -13.05 -1.80
CA ASP A 174 -2.82 -12.50 -0.74
C ASP A 174 -2.47 -11.04 -0.44
N LEU A 175 -1.18 -10.71 -0.35
CA LEU A 175 -0.72 -9.33 -0.20
C LEU A 175 -1.15 -8.44 -1.39
N LEU A 176 -1.06 -8.96 -2.61
CA LEU A 176 -1.49 -8.23 -3.82
C LEU A 176 -3.01 -8.04 -3.87
N GLU A 177 -3.79 -9.04 -3.46
CA GLU A 177 -5.25 -8.91 -3.33
C GLU A 177 -5.64 -7.88 -2.28
N ASP A 178 -4.90 -7.80 -1.16
CA ASP A 178 -5.08 -6.77 -0.14
C ASP A 178 -4.79 -5.37 -0.70
N TRP A 179 -3.70 -5.21 -1.45
CA TRP A 179 -3.44 -3.97 -2.19
C TRP A 179 -4.55 -3.63 -3.17
N GLY A 180 -5.07 -4.62 -3.88
CA GLY A 180 -6.22 -4.50 -4.76
C GLY A 180 -7.45 -3.93 -4.05
N ARG A 181 -7.75 -4.43 -2.83
CA ARG A 181 -8.83 -3.92 -1.98
C ARG A 181 -8.60 -2.48 -1.56
N VAL A 182 -7.36 -2.15 -1.15
CA VAL A 182 -6.96 -0.79 -0.77
C VAL A 182 -7.16 0.19 -1.93
N LEU A 183 -6.65 -0.15 -3.11
CA LEU A 183 -6.75 0.69 -4.31
C LEU A 183 -8.20 0.87 -4.77
N THR A 184 -8.99 -0.21 -4.76
CA THR A 184 -10.39 -0.17 -5.18
C THR A 184 -11.22 0.72 -4.26
N GLU A 185 -11.05 0.60 -2.94
CA GLU A 185 -11.79 1.43 -1.98
C GLU A 185 -11.34 2.90 -2.02
N ALA A 186 -10.04 3.14 -2.21
CA ALA A 186 -9.50 4.49 -2.38
C ALA A 186 -10.06 5.17 -3.64
N ASP A 187 -10.03 4.49 -4.79
CA ASP A 187 -10.58 5.00 -6.05
C ASP A 187 -12.09 5.27 -5.95
N ARG A 188 -12.84 4.34 -5.35
CA ARG A 188 -14.28 4.50 -5.12
C ARG A 188 -14.63 5.77 -4.34
N ARG A 189 -13.74 6.21 -3.44
CA ARG A 189 -13.91 7.41 -2.62
C ARG A 189 -13.28 8.67 -3.21
N GLY A 190 -12.47 8.54 -4.28
CA GLY A 190 -11.62 9.62 -4.76
C GLY A 190 -10.55 10.03 -3.75
N TRP A 191 -10.09 9.08 -2.94
CA TRP A 191 -9.09 9.27 -1.89
C TRP A 191 -7.71 8.81 -2.35
N GLY A 192 -6.67 9.31 -1.69
CA GLY A 192 -5.31 8.82 -1.91
C GLY A 192 -4.92 7.71 -0.92
N VAL A 193 -3.80 7.06 -1.19
CA VAL A 193 -3.21 6.02 -0.34
C VAL A 193 -2.00 6.60 0.37
N VAL A 194 -1.87 6.32 1.67
CA VAL A 194 -0.69 6.69 2.47
C VAL A 194 -0.20 5.46 3.25
N GLY A 195 1.09 5.19 3.19
CA GLY A 195 1.78 4.20 4.03
C GLY A 195 2.64 4.92 5.05
N LEU A 196 2.45 4.61 6.34
CA LEU A 196 3.19 5.23 7.44
C LEU A 196 3.90 4.17 8.28
N SER A 197 5.09 4.50 8.75
CA SER A 197 5.75 3.87 9.88
C SER A 197 5.83 4.82 11.06
N GLU A 198 6.02 4.22 12.23
CA GLU A 198 6.58 4.87 13.42
C GLU A 198 8.09 5.10 13.26
#